data_AF-X1W398-F1
#
_entry.id   AF-X1W398-F1
#
_cell.length_a   1.000
_cell.length_b   1.000
_cell.length_c   1.000
_cell.angle_alpha   90.00
_cell.angle_beta   90.00
_cell.angle_gamma   90.00
#
_symmetry.space_group_name_H-M   'P 1'
#
loop_
_entity.id
_entity.type
_entity.pdbx_description
1 polymer ?
#
loop_
_entity_poly.entity_id
_entity_poly.type
_entity_poly.pdbx_seq_one_letter_code
_entity_poly.pdbx_strand_id
1 'polypeptide(L)' 'MALLPAIRQEADDDRNYVKKAVNWALRNIGKRNVNLNKKAIETAREVQKMDPRSAKWIAFDAIRELTSEAVQERLQKKR' A
#
# COMPACT_ATOMS: atom_id res chain seq x y z
N MET A 1 7.49 1.36 13.26
CA MET A 1 6.79 0.42 12.36
C MET A 1 7.77 -0.05 11.30
N ALA A 2 8.42 -1.18 11.52
CA ALA A 2 9.52 -1.67 10.68
C ALA A 2 9.08 -2.28 9.33
N LEU A 3 7.78 -2.29 9.01
CA LEU A 3 7.23 -3.03 7.86
C LEU A 3 7.10 -2.19 6.57
N LEU A 4 6.92 -0.86 6.67
CA LEU A 4 6.80 0.01 5.49
C LEU A 4 8.13 0.15 4.71
N PRO A 5 9.31 0.21 5.36
CA PRO A 5 10.59 0.18 4.66
C PRO A 5 10.79 -1.10 3.84
N ALA A 6 10.39 -2.26 4.38
CA ALA A 6 10.47 -3.54 3.68
C ALA A 6 9.56 -3.58 2.45
N ILE A 7 8.36 -2.99 2.53
CA ILE A 7 7.45 -2.87 1.38
C ILE A 7 8.10 -2.08 0.24
N ARG A 8 8.80 -0.98 0.57
CA ARG A 8 9.49 -0.17 -0.44
C ARG A 8 10.68 -0.93 -1.05
N GLN A 9 11.45 -1.64 -0.22
CA GLN A 9 12.62 -2.39 -0.67
C GLN A 9 12.25 -3.52 -1.64
N GLU A 10 11.15 -4.24 -1.37
CA GLU A 10 10.74 -5.40 -2.17
C GLU A 10 9.76 -5.05 -3.30
N ALA A 11 9.44 -3.76 -3.49
CA ALA A 11 8.48 -3.32 -4.50
C ALA A 11 8.99 -3.43 -5.94
N ASP A 12 10.30 -3.56 -6.14
CA ASP A 12 10.93 -3.74 -7.44
C ASP A 12 10.93 -5.19 -7.93
N ASP A 13 10.62 -6.15 -7.06
CA ASP A 13 10.62 -7.57 -7.41
C ASP A 13 9.47 -7.93 -8.36
N ASP A 14 9.83 -8.36 -9.57
CA ASP A 14 8.87 -8.72 -10.62
C ASP A 14 8.23 -10.11 -10.45
N ARG A 15 8.71 -10.94 -9.51
CA ARG A 15 8.12 -12.25 -9.25
C ARG A 15 6.68 -12.07 -8.80
N ASN A 16 5.77 -12.75 -9.51
CA ASN A 16 4.33 -12.54 -9.36
C ASN A 16 3.82 -12.73 -7.92
N TYR A 17 4.39 -13.66 -7.16
CA TYR A 17 4.00 -13.90 -5.78
C TYR A 17 4.53 -12.83 -4.82
N VAL A 18 5.74 -12.32 -5.07
CA VAL A 18 6.36 -11.26 -4.24
C VAL A 18 5.58 -9.97 -4.39
N LYS A 19 5.38 -9.47 -5.62
CA LYS A 19 4.63 -8.23 -5.84
C LYS A 19 3.18 -8.29 -5.31
N LYS A 20 2.54 -9.47 -5.38
CA LYS A 20 1.20 -9.69 -4.80
C LYS A 20 1.25 -9.63 -3.27
N ALA A 21 2.23 -10.30 -2.65
CA ALA A 21 2.41 -10.27 -1.20
C ALA A 21 2.68 -8.84 -0.70
N VAL A 22 3.54 -8.09 -1.39
CA VAL A 22 3.84 -6.68 -1.08
C VAL A 22 2.58 -5.81 -1.18
N ASN A 23 1.81 -5.93 -2.27
CA ASN A 23 0.55 -5.21 -2.44
C ASN A 23 -0.47 -5.56 -1.34
N TRP A 24 -0.67 -6.86 -1.06
CA TRP A 24 -1.58 -7.30 -0.01
C TRP A 24 -1.16 -6.81 1.38
N ALA A 25 0.13 -6.84 1.70
CA ALA A 25 0.64 -6.33 2.97
C ALA A 25 0.35 -4.83 3.12
N LEU A 26 0.67 -4.04 2.10
CA LEU A 26 0.46 -2.59 2.10
C LEU A 26 -1.02 -2.23 2.30
N ARG A 27 -1.92 -2.88 1.55
CA ARG A 27 -3.37 -2.68 1.67
C ARG A 27 -3.90 -3.10 3.04
N ASN A 28 -3.46 -4.24 3.57
CA ASN A 28 -3.93 -4.71 4.87
C ASN A 28 -3.47 -3.79 6.01
N ILE A 29 -2.23 -3.30 5.97
CA ILE A 29 -1.73 -2.30 6.93
C ILE A 29 -2.59 -1.04 6.88
N GLY A 30 -2.79 -0.47 5.68
CA GLY A 30 -3.56 0.77 5.51
C GLY A 30 -5.05 0.65 5.88
N LYS A 31 -5.59 -0.57 5.96
CA LYS A 31 -6.98 -0.85 6.32
C LYS A 31 -7.24 -0.98 7.83
N ARG A 32 -6.20 -0.92 8.68
CA ARG A 32 -6.32 -1.16 10.13
C ARG A 32 -6.87 0.03 10.91
N ASN A 33 -6.39 1.25 10.65
CA ASN A 33 -6.87 2.49 11.28
C ASN A 33 -6.48 3.71 10.43
N VAL A 34 -7.02 4.89 10.77
CA VAL A 34 -6.84 6.13 10.01
C VAL A 34 -5.37 6.56 9.90
N ASN A 35 -4.58 6.43 10.98
CA ASN A 35 -3.17 6.81 10.96
C ASN A 35 -2.34 5.90 10.05
N LEU A 36 -2.62 4.60 10.10
CA LEU A 36 -2.00 3.60 9.23
C LEU A 36 -2.40 3.76 7.77
N ASN A 37 -3.66 4.15 7.51
CA ASN A 37 -4.13 4.45 6.15
C ASN A 37 -3.30 5.56 5.53
N LYS A 38 -3.12 6.68 6.25
CA LYS A 38 -2.31 7.81 5.78
C LYS A 38 -0.87 7.39 5.47
N LYS A 39 -0.22 6.67 6.38
CA LYS A 39 1.16 6.19 6.19
C LYS A 39 1.28 5.20 5.03
N ALA A 40 0.31 4.29 4.87
CA ALA A 40 0.32 3.34 3.76
C ALA A 40 0.12 4.04 2.40
N ILE A 41 -0.74 5.06 2.32
CA ILE A 41 -0.90 5.87 1.11
C ILE A 41 0.37 6.65 0.79
N GLU A 42 1.02 7.23 1.80
CA GLU A 42 2.30 7.91 1.64
C GLU A 42 3.38 6.97 1.09
N THR A 43 3.55 5.80 1.69
CA THR A 43 4.47 4.77 1.19
C THR A 43 4.10 4.33 -0.24
N ALA A 44 2.81 4.16 -0.55
CA ALA A 44 2.39 3.81 -1.90
C ALA A 44 2.77 4.89 -2.92
N ARG A 45 2.67 6.18 -2.56
CA ARG A 45 3.10 7.30 -3.42
C ARG A 45 4.62 7.35 -3.61
N GLU A 46 5.40 6.97 -2.60
CA GLU A 46 6.86 6.82 -2.76
C GLU A 46 7.20 5.69 -3.71
N VAL A 47 6.56 4.53 -3.54
CA VAL A 47 6.73 3.36 -4.41
C VAL A 47 6.30 3.68 -5.85
N GLN A 48 5.27 4.50 -6.05
CA GLN A 48 4.82 4.94 -7.37
C GLN A 48 5.90 5.68 -8.18
N LYS A 49 6.82 6.36 -7.48
CA LYS A 49 7.92 7.12 -8.11
C LYS A 49 9.08 6.23 -8.55
N MET A 50 9.08 4.95 -8.16
CA MET A 50 10.10 3.99 -8.61
C MET A 50 9.85 3.59 -10.06
N ASP A 51 10.92 3.25 -10.78
CA ASP A 51 10.83 2.90 -12.19
C ASP A 51 10.16 1.53 -12.50
N PRO A 52 10.39 0.46 -11.71
CA PRO A 52 9.88 -0.88 -12.01
C PRO A 52 8.36 -0.93 -12.21
N ARG A 53 7.94 -1.77 -13.17
CA ARG A 53 6.51 -1.97 -13.48
C ARG A 53 5.76 -2.59 -12.31
N SER A 54 6.40 -3.50 -11.57
CA SER A 54 5.93 -4.06 -10.29
C SER A 54 5.57 -2.96 -9.30
N ALA A 55 6.49 -2.03 -9.03
CA ALA A 55 6.30 -0.92 -8.10
C ALA A 55 5.12 -0.02 -8.50
N LYS A 56 5.06 0.40 -9.76
CA LYS A 56 3.95 1.22 -10.29
C LYS A 56 2.60 0.51 -10.13
N TRP A 57 2.55 -0.81 -10.38
CA TRP A 57 1.32 -1.61 -10.23
C TRP A 57 0.89 -1.74 -8.76
N ILE A 58 1.83 -2.05 -7.86
CA ILE A 58 1.57 -2.15 -6.41
C ILE A 58 1.01 -0.81 -5.89
N ALA A 59 1.67 0.29 -6.23
CA ALA A 59 1.28 1.61 -5.79
C ALA A 59 -0.12 2.01 -6.28
N PHE A 60 -0.40 1.79 -7.57
CA PHE A 60 -1.69 2.14 -8.16
C PHE A 60 -2.85 1.37 -7.50
N ASP A 61 -2.71 0.06 -7.33
CA ASP A 61 -3.75 -0.77 -6.72
C ASP A 61 -3.96 -0.42 -5.24
N ALA A 62 -2.88 -0.21 -4.50
CA ALA A 62 -2.94 0.16 -3.09
C ALA A 62 -3.58 1.54 -2.87
N ILE A 63 -3.18 2.55 -3.65
CA ILE A 63 -3.78 3.90 -3.56
C ILE A 63 -5.27 3.82 -3.86
N ARG A 64 -5.65 3.21 -4.98
CA ARG A 64 -7.05 3.08 -5.41
C ARG A 64 -7.93 2.47 -4.33
N GLU A 65 -7.49 1.38 -3.70
CA GLU A 65 -8.27 0.75 -2.64
C GLU A 65 -8.28 1.57 -1.36
N LEU A 66 -7.12 2.02 -0.90
CA LEU A 66 -7.00 2.69 0.40
C LEU A 66 -7.73 4.04 0.41
N THR A 67 -7.92 4.68 -0.74
CA THR A 67 -8.70 5.92 -0.90
C THR A 67 -10.16 5.68 -1.29
N SER A 68 -10.60 4.43 -1.47
CA SER A 68 -11.99 4.13 -1.84
C SER A 68 -12.95 4.55 -0.73
N GLU A 69 -14.15 4.99 -1.12
CA GLU A 69 -15.21 5.42 -0.20
C GLU A 69 -15.50 4.35 0.85
N ALA A 70 -15.67 3.09 0.42
CA ALA A 70 -15.93 1.97 1.32
C ALA A 70 -14.85 1.77 2.40
N VAL A 71 -13.57 1.94 2.06
CA VAL A 71 -12.47 1.85 3.04
C VAL A 71 -12.47 3.08 3.95
N GLN A 72 -12.63 4.27 3.40
CA GLN A 72 -12.63 5.52 4.15
C GLN A 72 -13.78 5.58 5.16
N GLU A 73 -15.01 5.27 4.75
CA GLU A 73 -16.18 5.20 5.63
C GLU A 73 -15.96 4.21 6.78
N ARG A 74 -15.45 3.02 6.46
CA ARG A 74 -15.17 1.98 7.47
C ARG A 74 -14.11 2.44 8.48
N LEU A 75 -13.11 3.19 8.04
CA LEU A 75 -12.07 3.74 8.91
C LEU A 75 -12.57 4.88 9.78
N GLN A 76 -13.47 5.73 9.26
CA GLN A 76 -14.11 6.79 10.03
C GLN A 76 -15.03 6.24 11.12
N LYS A 77 -15.78 5.17 10.83
CA LYS A 77 -16.61 4.46 11.83
C LYS A 77 -15.79 3.79 12.95
N LYS A 78 -14.50 3.54 12.71
CA LYS A 78 -13.56 2.92 13.67
C LYS A 78 -12.69 3.94 14.41
N ARG A 79 -12.92 5.23 14.20
CA ARG A 79 -12.09 6.31 14.75
C ARG A 79 -12.31 6.49 16.24
#